data_AF-A0A5N0UQC3-F1
#
_entry.id   AF-A0A5N0UQC3-F1
#
_cell.length_a   1.000
_cell.length_b   1.000
_cell.length_c   1.000
_cell.angle_alpha   90.00
_cell.angle_beta   90.00
_cell.angle_gamma   90.00
#
_symmetry.space_group_name_H-M   'P 1'
#
loop_
_entity.id
_entity.type
_entity.pdbx_description
1 polymer ?
#
loop_
_entity_poly.entity_id
_entity_poly.type
_entity_poly.pdbx_seq_one_letter_code
_entity_poly.pdbx_strand_id
1 'polypeptide(L)' 'MELTSREEKARAVRVTAACARDAEELRTLLDMLGLEAADTLPEQEDAEPEMPQGTGLPMAELTALLTTLDRQPA' A
#
# COMPACT_ATOMS: atom_id res chain seq x y z
N MET A 1 -7.54 31.00 6.67
CA MET A 1 -7.98 30.32 5.44
C MET A 1 -8.06 28.85 5.80
N GLU A 2 -9.26 28.30 5.94
CA GLU A 2 -9.44 26.85 6.15
C GLU A 2 -9.23 26.12 4.82
N LEU A 3 -8.46 25.04 4.82
CA LEU A 3 -8.31 24.14 3.67
C LEU A 3 -9.61 23.34 3.53
N THR A 4 -10.47 23.74 2.60
CA THR A 4 -11.84 23.20 2.48
C THR A 4 -11.92 21.92 1.66
N SER A 5 -10.88 21.57 0.89
CA SER A 5 -10.86 20.37 0.05
C SER A 5 -9.91 19.29 0.61
N ARG A 6 -10.38 18.03 0.61
CA ARG A 6 -9.62 16.84 1.03
C ARG A 6 -8.33 16.68 0.22
N GLU A 7 -8.36 16.95 -1.08
CA GLU A 7 -7.17 16.92 -1.93
C GLU A 7 -6.15 17.99 -1.54
N GLU A 8 -6.62 19.15 -1.09
CA GLU A 8 -5.77 20.26 -0.65
C GLU A 8 -5.07 19.92 0.67
N LYS A 9 -5.81 19.30 1.61
CA LYS A 9 -5.24 18.74 2.85
C LYS A 9 -4.23 17.63 2.56
N ALA A 10 -4.57 16.68 1.69
CA ALA A 10 -3.68 15.59 1.29
C ALA A 10 -2.39 16.11 0.62
N ARG A 11 -2.49 17.17 -0.19
CA ARG A 11 -1.33 17.82 -0.79
C ARG A 11 -0.48 18.52 0.28
N ALA A 12 -1.11 19.25 1.20
CA ALA A 12 -0.42 19.92 2.29
C ALA A 12 0.36 18.93 3.17
N VAL A 13 -0.27 17.83 3.60
CA VAL A 13 0.39 16.79 4.40
C VAL A 13 1.57 16.17 3.64
N ARG A 14 1.42 15.87 2.34
CA ARG A 14 2.53 15.30 1.52
C ARG A 14 3.72 16.25 1.41
N VAL A 15 3.46 17.55 1.21
CA VAL A 15 4.53 18.57 1.16
C VAL A 15 5.22 18.67 2.52
N THR A 16 4.44 18.71 3.60
CA THR A 16 4.98 18.75 4.97
C THR A 16 5.81 17.50 5.28
N ALA A 17 5.34 16.31 4.89
CA ALA A 17 6.08 15.06 5.03
C ALA A 17 7.40 15.04 4.25
N ALA A 18 7.42 15.65 3.06
CA ALA A 18 8.65 15.77 2.27
C ALA A 18 9.68 16.75 2.87
N CYS A 19 9.21 17.73 3.65
CA CYS A 19 10.07 18.71 4.31
C CYS A 19 10.51 18.30 5.72
N ALA A 20 9.80 17.37 6.36
CA ALA A 20 10.13 16.90 7.70
C ALA A 20 11.37 16.00 7.70
N ARG A 21 12.23 16.17 8.70
CA ARG A 21 13.47 15.40 8.87
C ARG A 21 13.24 14.07 9.57
N ASP A 22 12.26 14.03 10.46
CA ASP A 22 11.86 12.84 11.21
C ASP A 22 10.34 12.83 11.47
N ALA A 23 9.87 11.71 12.01
CA ALA A 23 8.45 11.48 12.26
C ALA A 23 7.87 12.36 13.39
N GLU A 24 8.71 12.85 14.30
CA GLU A 24 8.29 13.69 15.43
C GLU A 24 8.14 15.16 14.99
N GLU A 25 9.06 15.63 14.16
CA GLU A 25 8.95 16.90 13.45
C GLU A 25 7.72 16.90 12.54
N LEU A 26 7.50 15.83 11.78
CA LEU A 26 6.31 15.70 10.94
C LEU A 26 5.01 15.81 11.76
N ARG A 27 4.92 15.09 12.88
CA ARG A 27 3.75 15.16 13.78
C ARG A 27 3.51 16.60 14.26
N THR A 28 4.56 17.27 14.69
CA THR A 28 4.48 18.65 15.19
C THR A 28 3.99 19.61 14.11
N LEU A 29 4.52 19.49 12.89
CA LEU A 29 4.12 20.34 11.77
C LEU A 29 2.67 20.09 11.33
N LEU A 30 2.21 18.83 11.36
CA LEU A 30 0.83 18.49 11.05
C LEU A 30 -0.14 19.02 12.10
N ASP A 31 0.20 18.91 13.39
CA ASP A 31 -0.60 19.42 14.50
C ASP A 31 -0.76 20.95 14.43
N MET A 32 0.34 21.67 14.14
CA MET A 32 0.31 23.12 13.92
C MET A 32 -0.57 23.55 12.74
N LEU A 33 -0.69 22.70 11.73
CA LEU A 33 -1.50 22.95 10.54
C LEU A 33 -2.96 22.45 10.68
N GLY A 34 -3.29 21.77 11.78
CA GLY A 34 -4.58 21.10 11.97
C GLY A 34 -4.84 20.03 10.90
N LEU A 35 -3.80 19.36 10.44
CA LEU A 35 -3.84 18.33 9.41
C LEU A 35 -3.63 16.95 10.04
N GLU A 36 -4.36 15.95 9.55
CA GLU A 36 -4.16 14.57 9.98
C GLU A 36 -3.43 13.77 8.91
N ALA A 37 -2.53 12.87 9.31
CA ALA A 37 -1.86 11.97 8.36
C ALA A 37 -2.86 11.09 7.59
N ALA A 38 -4.02 10.80 8.20
CA ALA A 38 -5.12 10.07 7.58
C ALA A 38 -5.69 10.77 6.34
N ASP A 39 -5.54 12.10 6.22
CA ASP A 39 -5.99 12.86 5.04
C ASP A 39 -5.19 12.52 3.77
N THR A 40 -4.03 11.86 3.89
CA THR A 40 -3.21 11.44 2.73
C THR A 40 -3.45 10.04 2.25
N LEU A 41 -4.19 9.23 3.01
CA LEU A 41 -4.53 7.91 2.53
C LEU A 41 -5.37 8.11 1.27
N PRO A 42 -4.94 7.56 0.11
CA PRO A 42 -5.87 7.42 -0.99
C PRO A 42 -7.10 6.73 -0.41
N GLU A 43 -8.30 7.16 -0.79
CA GLU A 43 -9.45 6.27 -0.60
C GLU A 43 -8.98 4.95 -1.18
N GLN A 44 -8.87 3.94 -0.32
CA GLN A 44 -8.74 2.59 -0.81
C GLN A 44 -10.06 2.39 -1.54
N GLU A 45 -10.06 2.66 -2.85
CA GLU A 45 -10.88 1.89 -3.75
C GLU A 45 -10.57 0.46 -3.32
N ASP A 46 -11.55 -0.18 -2.68
CA ASP A 46 -11.58 -1.62 -2.45
C ASP A 46 -11.52 -2.27 -3.85
N ALA A 47 -10.37 -2.19 -4.49
CA ALA A 47 -10.03 -2.98 -5.63
C ALA A 47 -9.86 -4.37 -5.03
N GLU A 48 -10.97 -5.12 -5.02
CA GLU A 48 -10.93 -6.56 -4.87
C GLU A 48 -9.78 -7.05 -5.75
N PRO A 49 -8.81 -7.80 -5.21
CA PRO A 49 -7.73 -8.30 -6.03
C PRO A 49 -8.39 -9.17 -7.10
N GLU A 50 -8.39 -8.72 -8.35
CA GLU A 50 -8.67 -9.56 -9.51
C GLU A 50 -7.57 -10.63 -9.52
N MET A 51 -7.75 -11.68 -8.73
CA MET A 51 -6.93 -12.87 -8.86
C MET A 51 -7.15 -13.33 -10.29
N PRO A 52 -6.11 -13.37 -11.14
CA PRO A 52 -6.25 -14.01 -12.42
C PRO A 52 -6.75 -15.41 -12.10
N GLN A 53 -7.89 -15.80 -12.67
CA GLN A 53 -8.38 -17.17 -12.64
C GLN A 53 -7.40 -18.01 -13.48
N GLY A 54 -6.19 -18.17 -12.98
CA GLY A 54 -5.25 -19.17 -13.42
C GLY A 54 -5.94 -20.48 -13.11
N THR A 55 -6.23 -21.23 -14.16
CA THR A 55 -6.62 -22.63 -14.07
C THR A 55 -5.56 -23.35 -13.25
N GLY A 56 -5.84 -23.51 -11.95
CA GLY A 56 -4.97 -24.25 -11.04
C GLY A 56 -4.71 -25.61 -11.67
N LEU A 57 -3.44 -25.99 -11.76
CA LEU A 57 -3.06 -27.28 -12.31
C LEU A 57 -3.82 -28.38 -11.54
N PRO A 58 -4.43 -29.36 -12.22
CA PRO A 58 -5.11 -30.44 -11.54
C PRO A 58 -4.10 -31.15 -10.62
N MET A 59 -4.56 -31.59 -9.45
CA MET A 59 -3.71 -32.16 -8.39
C MET A 59 -2.74 -33.25 -8.89
N ALA A 60 -3.13 -33.98 -9.94
CA ALA A 60 -2.30 -34.96 -10.61
C ALA A 60 -1.03 -34.36 -11.26
N GLU A 61 -1.16 -33.23 -11.94
CA GLU A 61 -0.04 -32.52 -12.57
C GLU A 61 0.89 -31.90 -11.51
N LEU A 62 0.31 -31.35 -10.43
CA LEU A 62 1.08 -30.84 -9.30
C LEU A 62 1.91 -31.95 -8.64
N THR A 63 1.32 -33.14 -8.46
CA THR A 63 2.01 -34.31 -7.88
C THR A 63 3.13 -34.81 -8.79
N ALA A 64 2.91 -34.83 -10.11
CA ALA A 64 3.92 -35.22 -11.09
C ALA A 64 5.14 -34.28 -11.07
N LEU A 65 4.91 -32.97 -10.99
CA LEU A 65 5.98 -31.97 -10.89
C LEU A 65 6.78 -32.13 -9.60
N LEU A 66 6.10 -32.28 -8.45
CA LEU A 66 6.76 -32.48 -7.16
C LEU A 66 7.60 -33.77 -7.14
N THR A 67 7.10 -34.85 -7.72
CA THR A 67 7.84 -36.13 -7.82
C THR A 67 9.07 -36.00 -8.75
N THR A 68 8.97 -35.16 -9.78
CA THR A 68 10.07 -34.93 -10.71
C THR A 68 11.17 -34.07 -10.07
N LEU A 69 10.79 -33.06 -9.27
CA LEU A 69 11.71 -32.22 -8.51
C LEU A 69 12.43 -33.00 -7.40
N ASP A 70 11.74 -33.92 -6.72
CA ASP A 70 12.33 -34.80 -5.69
C ASP A 70 13.41 -35.74 -6.25
N ARG A 71 13.36 -36.04 -7.55
CA ARG A 71 14.31 -36.93 -8.24
C ARG A 71 15.51 -36.22 -8.88
N GLN A 72 15.67 -34.90 -8.75
CA GLN A 72 16.89 -34.24 -9.22
C GLN A 72 18.01 -34.42 -8.19
N PRO A 73 19.07 -35.22 -8.47
CA PRO A 73 20.30 -35.08 -7.71
C PRO A 73 20.90 -33.70 -8.00
N ALA A 74 21.44 -33.06 -6.97
CA ALA A 74 22.13 -31.77 -7.05
C ALA A 74 23.32 -31.79 -8.03
#